data_AF-A0A2P2JGW8-F1
#
_entry.id   AF-A0A2P2JGW8-F1
#
_cell.length_a   1.000
_cell.length_b   1.000
_cell.length_c   1.000
_cell.angle_alpha   90.00
_cell.angle_beta   90.00
_cell.angle_gamma   90.00
#
_symmetry.space_group_name_H-M   'P 1'
#
loop_
_entity.id
_entity.type
_entity.pdbx_description
1 polymer ?
#
loop_
_entity_poly.entity_id
_entity_poly.type
_entity_poly.pdbx_seq_one_letter_code
_entity_poly.pdbx_strand_id
1 'polypeptide(L)'
;MVKSSDDGSQTIAPFLKKCYEMVDDESTDSIICWSQSKDSFVIRDMTEFSVQLLPKYFKHNNFSSFIRQLNIYVSFFLFFEILFVCLIG
;
A
#
# COMPACT_ATOMS: atom_id res chain seq x y z
N MET A 1 -15.14 22.00 24.12
CA MET A 1 -15.23 21.56 22.71
C MET A 1 -13.87 21.01 22.34
N VAL A 2 -13.79 19.70 22.10
CA VAL A 2 -12.54 18.97 21.84
C VAL A 2 -11.81 19.62 20.66
N LYS A 3 -10.62 20.16 20.91
CA LYS A 3 -9.67 20.47 19.85
C LYS A 3 -8.80 19.22 19.73
N SER A 4 -9.23 18.32 18.85
CA SER A 4 -8.53 17.07 18.58
C SER A 4 -7.10 17.37 18.14
N SER A 5 -6.18 16.66 18.77
CA SER A 5 -4.74 16.77 18.62
C SER A 5 -4.31 16.69 17.15
N ASP A 6 -3.68 17.77 16.69
CA ASP A 6 -2.78 17.80 15.55
C ASP A 6 -1.54 16.98 15.95
N ASP A 7 -1.54 15.69 15.62
CA ASP A 7 -0.37 14.81 15.83
C ASP A 7 0.64 15.06 14.71
N GLY A 8 1.70 15.79 15.07
CA GLY A 8 3.02 15.76 14.43
C GLY A 8 3.05 15.73 12.91
N SER A 9 3.06 16.91 12.28
CA SER A 9 3.47 17.11 10.88
C SER A 9 4.93 16.66 10.64
N GLN A 10 5.14 15.35 10.57
CA GLN A 10 6.18 14.76 9.73
C GLN A 10 5.65 14.87 8.31
N THR A 11 6.48 15.33 7.38
CA THR A 11 6.18 15.47 5.95
C THR A 11 6.03 14.09 5.27
N ILE A 12 5.14 13.26 5.79
CA ILE A 12 4.88 11.91 5.29
C ILE A 12 4.30 12.06 3.89
N ALA A 13 4.92 11.38 2.93
CA ALA A 13 4.49 11.40 1.56
C ALA A 13 2.99 11.05 1.46
N PRO A 14 2.18 11.80 0.68
CA PRO A 14 0.75 11.52 0.53
C PRO A 14 0.45 10.07 0.11
N PHE A 15 1.39 9.44 -0.61
CA PHE A 15 1.35 8.03 -0.95
C PHE A 15 1.32 7.12 0.28
N LEU A 16 2.26 7.32 1.22
CA LEU A 16 2.37 6.49 2.42
C LEU A 16 1.15 6.64 3.33
N LYS A 17 0.64 7.88 3.48
CA LYS A 17 -0.58 8.12 4.24
C LYS A 17 -1.76 7.35 3.68
N LYS A 18 -1.97 7.41 2.36
CA LYS A 18 -3.04 6.67 1.68
C LYS A 18 -2.84 5.15 1.73
N CYS A 19 -1.61 4.67 1.64
CA CYS A 19 -1.32 3.23 1.80
C CYS A 19 -1.69 2.77 3.20
N TYR A 20 -1.30 3.52 4.22
CA TYR A 20 -1.64 3.20 5.60
C TYR A 20 -3.16 3.17 5.80
N GLU A 21 -3.88 4.21 5.37
CA GLU A 21 -5.35 4.28 5.43
C GLU A 21 -6.03 3.13 4.67
N MET A 22 -5.43 2.64 3.59
CA MET A 22 -5.95 1.51 2.82
C MET A 22 -5.78 0.18 3.55
N VAL A 23 -4.65 -0.04 4.22
CA VAL A 23 -4.32 -1.28 4.93
C VAL A 23 -4.98 -1.34 6.31
N ASP A 24 -5.19 -0.18 6.94
CA ASP A 24 -5.82 -0.06 8.27
C ASP A 24 -7.35 -0.15 8.22
N ASP A 25 -7.95 -0.24 7.03
CA ASP A 25 -9.39 -0.38 6.84
C ASP A 25 -9.84 -1.84 6.92
N GLU A 26 -10.60 -2.20 7.96
CA GLU A 26 -11.12 -3.58 8.14
C GLU A 26 -12.01 -4.05 6.97
N SER A 27 -12.58 -3.13 6.18
CA SER A 27 -13.36 -3.50 5.00
C SER A 27 -12.52 -4.02 3.83
N THR A 28 -11.21 -3.70 3.82
CA THR A 28 -10.27 -4.14 2.79
C THR A 28 -9.45 -5.35 3.22
N ASP A 29 -9.60 -5.83 4.46
CA ASP A 29 -8.84 -6.96 5.05
C ASP A 29 -8.92 -8.27 4.25
N SER A 30 -9.99 -8.47 3.48
CA SER A 30 -10.13 -9.60 2.57
C SER A 30 -9.12 -9.56 1.40
N ILE A 31 -8.70 -8.36 1.01
CA ILE A 31 -7.83 -8.08 -0.13
C ILE A 31 -6.41 -7.70 0.33
N ILE A 32 -6.29 -6.81 1.32
CA ILE A 32 -5.04 -6.35 1.91
C ILE A 32 -5.23 -6.19 3.42
N CYS A 33 -4.36 -6.79 4.22
CA CYS A 33 -4.46 -6.69 5.68
C CYS A 33 -3.09 -6.51 6.32
N TRP A 34 -3.08 -5.99 7.54
CA TRP A 34 -1.90 -6.02 8.38
C TRP A 34 -1.49 -7.46 8.71
N SER A 35 -0.19 -7.68 8.87
CA SER A 35 0.35 -8.87 9.51
C SER A 35 -0.07 -8.90 10.98
N GLN A 36 0.02 -10.07 11.61
CA GLN A 36 -0.31 -10.23 13.03
C GLN A 36 0.54 -9.31 13.95
N SER A 37 1.74 -8.95 13.49
CA SER A 37 2.66 -8.06 14.18
C SER A 37 2.47 -6.57 13.85
N LYS A 38 1.57 -6.23 12.90
CA LYS A 38 1.35 -4.87 12.36
C LYS A 38 2.62 -4.14 11.88
N ASP A 39 3.64 -4.91 11.51
CA ASP A 39 4.93 -4.42 11.01
C ASP A 39 5.00 -4.43 9.47
N SER A 40 4.11 -5.17 8.84
CA SER A 40 4.07 -5.46 7.43
C SER A 40 2.62 -5.70 7.00
N PHE A 41 2.34 -5.53 5.71
CA PHE A 41 1.02 -5.81 5.15
C PHE A 41 1.12 -6.90 4.10
N VAL A 42 0.03 -7.65 3.93
CA VAL A 42 -0.05 -8.77 3.01
C VAL A 42 -1.21 -8.53 2.07
N ILE A 43 -0.94 -8.63 0.76
CA ILE A 43 -1.97 -8.61 -0.28
C ILE A 43 -2.41 -10.04 -0.52
N ARG A 44 -3.66 -10.35 -0.16
CA ARG A 44 -4.28 -11.67 -0.32
C ARG A 44 -4.78 -11.90 -1.74
N ASP A 45 -5.37 -10.88 -2.36
CA ASP A 45 -5.86 -10.93 -3.74
C ASP A 45 -5.30 -9.76 -4.56
N MET A 46 -4.37 -10.07 -5.47
CA MET A 46 -3.73 -9.06 -6.33
C MET A 46 -4.67 -8.50 -7.40
N THR A 47 -5.63 -9.31 -7.86
CA THR A 47 -6.58 -8.94 -8.91
C THR A 47 -7.58 -7.95 -8.34
N GLU A 48 -8.17 -8.29 -7.20
CA GLU A 48 -9.14 -7.44 -6.51
C GLU A 48 -8.48 -6.16 -5.99
N PHE A 49 -7.23 -6.24 -5.50
CA PHE A 49 -6.43 -5.08 -5.14
C PHE A 49 -6.30 -4.09 -6.31
N SER A 50 -5.98 -4.59 -7.50
CA SER A 50 -5.72 -3.74 -8.65
C SER A 50 -6.99 -3.11 -9.24
N VAL A 51 -8.10 -3.86 -9.22
CA VAL A 51 -9.37 -3.43 -9.84
C VAL A 51 -10.25 -2.64 -8.87
N GLN A 52 -10.23 -2.94 -7.57
CA GLN A 52 -11.10 -2.31 -6.59
C GLN A 52 -10.37 -1.27 -5.74
N LEU A 53 -9.20 -1.60 -5.18
CA LEU A 53 -8.52 -0.73 -4.22
C LEU A 53 -7.69 0.36 -4.90
N LEU A 54 -6.88 0.00 -5.90
CA LEU A 54 -6.06 1.00 -6.59
C LEU A 54 -6.86 2.17 -7.17
N PRO A 55 -7.97 2.00 -7.91
CA PRO A 55 -8.75 3.14 -8.39
C PRO A 55 -9.51 3.90 -7.29
N LYS A 56 -9.77 3.29 -6.13
CA LYS A 56 -10.42 3.94 -4.98
C LYS A 56 -9.47 4.91 -4.26
N TYR A 57 -8.19 4.55 -4.11
CA TYR A 57 -7.21 5.36 -3.35
C TYR A 57 -6.23 6.14 -4.26
N PHE A 58 -5.93 5.64 -5.46
CA PHE A 58 -5.01 6.21 -6.44
C PHE A 58 -5.70 6.51 -7.78
N LYS A 59 -5.08 7.37 -8.60
CA LYS A 59 -5.58 7.73 -9.94
C LYS A 59 -5.19 6.73 -11.03
N HIS A 60 -4.75 5.53 -10.65
CA HIS A 60 -4.35 4.47 -11.56
C HIS A 60 -4.78 3.12 -10.97
N ASN A 61 -4.97 2.13 -11.84
CA ASN A 61 -5.25 0.73 -11.48
C ASN A 61 -4.04 -0.19 -11.68
N ASN A 62 -2.88 0.37 -12.01
CA ASN A 62 -1.69 -0.42 -12.32
C ASN A 62 -0.90 -0.76 -11.05
N PHE A 63 -0.83 -2.06 -10.74
CA PHE A 63 -0.08 -2.59 -9.62
C PHE A 63 1.41 -2.25 -9.67
N SER A 64 2.02 -2.30 -10.85
CA SER A 64 3.44 -1.98 -11.04
C SER A 64 3.74 -0.53 -10.67
N SER A 65 2.82 0.41 -10.91
CA SER A 65 2.97 1.80 -10.47
C SER A 65 2.91 1.94 -8.95
N PHE A 66 2.05 1.16 -8.28
CA PHE A 66 1.96 1.11 -6.83
C PHE A 66 3.24 0.54 -6.21
N ILE A 67 3.72 -0.61 -6.71
CA ILE A 67 4.98 -1.23 -6.30
C ILE A 67 6.17 -0.29 -6.52
N ARG A 68 6.23 0.42 -7.65
CA ARG A 68 7.26 1.43 -7.90
C ARG A 68 7.25 2.53 -6.84
N GLN A 69 6.07 3.03 -6.46
CA GLN A 69 5.96 4.03 -5.40
C GLN A 69 6.43 3.48 -4.06
N LEU A 70 6.08 2.24 -3.70
CA LEU A 70 6.62 1.57 -2.50
C LEU A 70 8.14 1.45 -2.54
N ASN A 71 8.72 1.03 -3.66
CA ASN A 71 10.16 0.83 -3.81
C ASN A 71 10.99 2.12 -3.66
N ILE A 72 10.39 3.29 -3.92
CA ILE A 72 11.04 4.59 -3.67
C ILE A 72 11.22 4.82 -2.16
N TYR A 73 10.30 4.34 -1.32
CA TYR A 73 10.32 4.58 0.13
C TYR A 73 10.91 3.42 0.94
N VAL A 74 10.80 2.17 0.47
CA VAL A 74 11.13 0.95 1.25
C VAL A 74 12.50 0.35 0.88
N SER A 75 13.26 0.99 -0.02
CA SER A 75 14.63 0.62 -0.40
C SER A 75 14.75 -0.60 -1.33
N PHE A 76 15.19 -0.32 -2.57
CA PHE A 76 16.09 -1.05 -3.50
C PHE A 76 16.16 -2.59 -3.59
N PHE A 77 15.72 -3.38 -2.61
CA PHE A 77 15.83 -4.86 -2.61
C PHE A 77 14.58 -5.59 -3.13
N LEU A 78 13.38 -5.03 -3.00
CA LEU A 78 12.13 -5.68 -3.43
C LEU A 78 11.90 -5.64 -4.96
N PHE A 79 12.66 -4.83 -5.70
CA PHE A 79 12.51 -4.72 -7.15
C PHE A 79 13.07 -5.94 -7.89
N PHE A 80 14.09 -6.63 -7.34
CA PHE A 80 14.70 -7.76 -8.02
C PHE A 80 13.79 -9.00 -8.01
N GLU A 81 13.12 -9.27 -6.88
CA GLU A 81 12.21 -10.42 -6.76
C GLU A 81 10.88 -10.22 -7.52
N ILE A 82 10.27 -9.03 -7.44
CA ILE A 82 8.98 -8.78 -8.11
C ILE A 82 9.12 -8.70 -9.64
N LEU A 83 10.23 -8.14 -10.14
CA LEU A 83 10.50 -8.13 -11.58
C LEU A 83 10.78 -9.54 -12.11
N PHE A 84 11.45 -10.40 -11.34
CA PHE A 84 11.75 -11.78 -11.73
C PHE A 84 10.48 -12.64 -11.82
N VAL A 85 9.53 -12.46 -10.90
CA VAL A 85 8.22 -13.16 -10.94
C VAL A 85 7.34 -12.69 -12.11
N CYS A 86 7.44 -11.42 -12.54
CA CYS A 86 6.65 -10.90 -13.66
C CYS A 86 7.29 -11.10 -15.06
N LEU A 87 8.61 -11.31 -15.19
CA LEU A 87 9.28 -11.46 -16.48
C LEU A 87 9.57 -12.91 -16.91
N ILE A 88 9.36 -13.89 -16.02
CA ILE A 88 9.51 -15.33 -16.33
C ILE A 88 8.14 -16.02 -16.43
N GLY A 89 7.07 -15.24 -16.60
CA GLY A 89 5.75 -15.73 -17.04
C GLY A 89 5.69 -15.80 -18.56
#